data_AF-A0A9X9AHH5-F1
#
_entry.id   AF-A0A9X9AHH5-F1
#
_cell.length_a   1.000
_cell.length_b   1.000
_cell.length_c   1.000
_cell.angle_alpha   90.00
_cell.angle_beta   90.00
_cell.angle_gamma   90.00
#
_symmetry.space_group_name_H-M   'P 1'
#
loop_
_entity.id
_entity.type
_entity.pdbx_description
1 polymer ?
#
loop_
_entity_poly.entity_id
_entity_poly.type
_entity_poly.pdbx_seq_one_letter_code
_entity_poly.pdbx_strand_id
1 'polypeptide(L)'
;VQGDLHNVKQADVPFFHERRALAFREQTNIPEQMVKKYEGEIPDYTESLKLALETQMNSFFEDDSPFAERSLETLQQLKKDYKL
;
A
#
# COMPACT_ATOMS: atom_id res chain seq x y z
N VAL A 1 -0.12 -1.90 3.11
CA VAL A 1 -0.82 -1.77 4.43
C VAL A 1 -0.60 -0.35 4.91
N GLN A 2 -1.63 0.33 5.42
CA GLN A 2 -1.52 1.69 5.96
C GLN A 2 -1.40 1.67 7.50
N GLY A 3 -1.25 2.82 8.12
CA GLY A 3 -1.19 2.94 9.58
C GLY A 3 0.19 2.65 10.17
N ASP A 4 0.23 2.59 11.49
CA ASP A 4 1.45 2.42 12.29
C ASP A 4 2.09 1.04 12.08
N LEU A 5 3.42 1.02 11.92
CA LEU A 5 4.21 -0.20 11.77
C LEU A 5 4.29 -1.01 13.06
N HIS A 6 4.27 -0.35 14.22
CA HIS A 6 4.34 -1.01 15.53
C HIS A 6 2.97 -1.50 16.00
N ASN A 7 1.90 -0.87 15.54
CA ASN A 7 0.51 -1.17 15.91
C ASN A 7 -0.27 -1.63 14.66
N VAL A 8 0.10 -2.80 14.16
CA VAL A 8 -0.45 -3.37 12.92
C VAL A 8 -1.96 -3.60 13.04
N LYS A 9 -2.71 -3.16 12.02
CA LYS A 9 -4.18 -3.29 11.93
C LYS A 9 -4.96 -2.57 13.04
N GLN A 10 -4.38 -1.53 13.65
CA GLN A 10 -5.07 -0.70 14.64
C GLN A 10 -5.36 0.69 14.07
N ALA A 11 -6.60 1.16 14.23
CA ALA A 11 -7.00 2.51 13.84
C ALA A 11 -6.76 3.53 14.96
N ASP A 12 -6.92 3.11 16.21
CA ASP A 12 -6.76 3.95 17.39
C ASP A 12 -5.28 4.00 17.80
N VAL A 13 -4.52 4.76 17.03
CA VAL A 13 -3.10 5.03 17.26
C VAL A 13 -2.89 6.55 17.29
N PRO A 14 -1.88 7.06 18.01
CA PRO A 14 -1.62 8.50 18.06
C PRO A 14 -1.49 9.16 16.68
N PHE A 15 -0.99 8.41 15.68
CA PHE A 15 -0.96 8.86 14.30
C PHE A 15 -1.07 7.69 13.31
N PHE A 16 -2.11 7.72 12.47
CA PHE A 16 -2.32 6.73 11.41
C PHE A 16 -1.55 7.13 10.15
N HIS A 17 -0.34 6.59 10.00
CA HIS A 17 0.58 7.01 8.95
C HIS A 17 0.11 6.57 7.55
N GLU A 18 0.13 7.49 6.59
CA GLU A 18 0.16 7.14 5.18
C GLU A 18 1.48 6.43 4.85
N ARG A 19 1.40 5.33 4.11
CA ARG A 19 2.57 4.61 3.59
C ARG A 19 2.48 4.49 2.08
N ARG A 20 3.42 5.12 1.38
CA ARG A 20 3.53 5.10 -0.09
C ARG A 20 4.27 3.85 -0.55
N ALA A 21 3.91 3.36 -1.74
CA ALA A 21 4.78 2.49 -2.52
C ALA A 21 6.08 3.23 -2.87
N LEU A 22 7.15 2.46 -3.07
CA LEU A 22 8.41 2.99 -3.61
C LEU A 22 8.15 3.61 -4.99
N ALA A 23 8.78 4.75 -5.25
CA ALA A 23 8.64 5.48 -6.49
C ALA A 23 9.29 4.73 -7.67
N PHE A 24 8.87 5.05 -8.89
CA PHE A 24 9.49 4.50 -10.09
C PHE A 24 10.99 4.79 -10.10
N ARG A 25 11.80 3.73 -10.13
CA ARG A 25 13.27 3.76 -10.08
C ARG A 25 13.87 4.23 -8.75
N GLU A 26 13.10 4.28 -7.67
CA GLU A 26 13.64 4.45 -6.33
C GLU A 26 14.55 3.27 -5.97
N GLN A 27 15.69 3.57 -5.35
CA GLN A 27 16.61 2.56 -4.87
C GLN A 27 16.46 2.44 -3.35
N THR A 28 16.24 1.21 -2.89
CA THR A 28 16.11 0.90 -1.47
C THR A 28 16.94 -0.31 -1.13
N ASN A 29 17.46 -0.34 0.10
CA ASN A 29 18.17 -1.49 0.61
C ASN A 29 17.16 -2.55 1.09
N ILE A 30 17.19 -3.74 0.48
CA ILE A 30 16.30 -4.86 0.84
C ILE A 30 17.18 -6.02 1.33
N PRO A 31 16.91 -6.59 2.52
CA PRO A 31 17.65 -7.75 3.02
C PRO A 31 17.57 -8.94 2.04
N GLU A 32 18.67 -9.68 1.88
CA GLU A 32 18.79 -10.75 0.88
C GLU A 32 17.68 -11.81 1.01
N GLN A 33 17.26 -12.14 2.23
CA GLN A 33 16.22 -13.13 2.51
C GLN A 33 14.83 -12.71 2.02
N MET A 34 14.63 -11.43 1.72
CA MET A 34 13.38 -10.87 1.18
C MET A 34 13.41 -10.75 -0.35
N VAL A 35 14.54 -11.07 -1.01
CA VAL A 35 14.72 -10.96 -2.46
C VAL A 35 14.53 -12.33 -3.12
N LYS A 36 13.75 -12.38 -4.20
CA LYS A 36 13.55 -13.59 -5.00
C LYS A 36 13.71 -13.27 -6.49
N LYS A 37 14.34 -14.19 -7.24
CA LYS A 37 14.43 -14.09 -8.71
C LYS A 37 13.01 -14.09 -9.30
N TYR A 38 12.71 -13.06 -10.07
CA TYR A 38 11.45 -12.93 -10.81
C TYR A 38 11.73 -13.17 -12.30
N GLU A 39 11.00 -14.11 -12.91
CA GLU A 39 11.17 -14.50 -14.33
C GLU A 39 9.94 -14.16 -15.19
N GLY A 40 8.97 -13.44 -14.64
CA GLY A 40 7.79 -12.97 -15.36
C GLY A 40 8.03 -11.68 -16.15
N GLU A 41 6.98 -11.21 -16.81
CA GLU A 41 6.99 -9.91 -17.48
C GLU A 41 7.01 -8.77 -16.45
N ILE A 42 7.76 -7.71 -16.75
CA ILE A 42 7.80 -6.52 -15.91
C ILE A 42 6.66 -5.59 -16.35
N PRO A 43 5.61 -5.40 -15.52
CA PRO A 43 4.50 -4.52 -15.88
C PRO A 43 4.93 -3.05 -15.89
N ASP A 44 4.13 -2.21 -16.55
CA ASP A 44 4.27 -0.75 -16.41
C ASP A 44 4.07 -0.34 -14.95
N TYR A 45 4.87 0.63 -14.48
CA TYR A 45 4.83 1.07 -13.10
C TYR A 45 3.49 1.69 -12.71
N THR A 46 2.92 2.51 -13.59
CA THR A 46 1.68 3.24 -13.32
C THR A 46 0.50 2.29 -13.29
N GLU A 47 0.41 1.40 -14.28
CA GLU A 47 -0.66 0.39 -14.34
C GLU A 47 -0.56 -0.62 -13.19
N SER A 48 0.65 -1.08 -12.85
CA SER A 48 0.83 -2.00 -11.71
C SER A 48 0.52 -1.34 -10.37
N LEU A 49 0.88 -0.06 -10.18
CA LEU A 49 0.51 0.71 -8.98
C LEU A 49 -1.01 0.86 -8.86
N LYS A 50 -1.69 1.20 -9.95
CA LYS A 50 -3.16 1.30 -9.98
C LYS A 50 -3.82 -0.02 -9.63
N LEU A 51 -3.42 -1.12 -10.26
CA LEU A 51 -3.96 -2.45 -9.99
C LEU A 51 -3.74 -2.88 -8.54
N ALA A 52 -2.54 -2.66 -8.00
CA ALA A 52 -2.22 -3.00 -6.62
C ALA A 52 -3.03 -2.17 -5.61
N LEU A 53 -3.22 -0.88 -5.88
CA LEU A 53 -4.03 0.02 -5.06
C LEU A 53 -5.50 -0.41 -5.04
N GLU A 54 -6.08 -0.67 -6.21
CA GLU A 54 -7.47 -1.14 -6.34
C GLU A 54 -7.67 -2.51 -5.68
N THR A 55 -6.72 -3.42 -5.84
CA THR A 55 -6.74 -4.73 -5.16
C THR A 55 -6.74 -4.57 -3.64
N GLN A 56 -5.88 -3.70 -3.11
CA GLN A 56 -5.83 -3.44 -1.67
C GLN A 56 -7.13 -2.78 -1.17
N MET A 57 -7.68 -1.82 -1.90
CA MET A 57 -8.97 -1.21 -1.55
C MET A 57 -10.10 -2.24 -1.52
N ASN A 58 -10.18 -3.11 -2.53
CA ASN A 58 -11.19 -4.17 -2.60
C ASN A 58 -11.06 -5.19 -1.47
N SER A 59 -9.84 -5.41 -0.95
CA SER A 59 -9.63 -6.32 0.19
C SER A 59 -10.27 -5.84 1.51
N PHE A 60 -10.71 -4.57 1.58
CA PHE A 60 -11.42 -4.00 2.71
C PHE A 60 -12.94 -3.86 2.47
N PHE A 61 -13.47 -4.32 1.34
CA PHE A 61 -14.87 -4.09 0.99
C PHE A 61 -15.88 -4.74 1.95
N GLU A 62 -15.51 -5.88 2.55
CA GLU A 62 -16.33 -6.61 3.54
C GLU A 62 -15.80 -6.44 4.98
N ASP A 63 -14.86 -5.51 5.20
CA ASP A 63 -14.24 -5.26 6.50
C ASP A 63 -14.79 -3.96 7.10
N ASP A 64 -15.74 -4.09 8.01
CA ASP A 64 -16.37 -2.96 8.72
C ASP A 64 -15.54 -2.49 9.93
N SER A 65 -14.28 -2.92 10.06
CA SER A 65 -13.43 -2.48 11.17
C SER A 65 -12.99 -1.01 11.00
N PRO A 66 -12.76 -0.29 12.12
CA PRO A 66 -12.21 1.06 12.07
C PRO A 66 -10.86 1.14 11.32
N PHE A 67 -10.09 0.05 11.31
CA PHE A 67 -8.83 -0.03 10.58
C PHE A 67 -9.04 -0.04 9.07
N ALA A 68 -10.02 -0.81 8.60
CA ALA A 68 -10.38 -0.88 7.19
C ALA A 68 -10.91 0.47 6.70
N GLU A 69 -11.81 1.11 7.46
CA GLU A 69 -12.32 2.45 7.16
C GLU A 69 -11.18 3.48 7.01
N ARG A 70 -10.30 3.59 8.00
CA ARG A 70 -9.13 4.49 7.94
C ARG A 70 -8.15 4.13 6.82
N SER A 71 -7.97 2.84 6.54
CA SER A 71 -7.13 2.39 5.45
C SER A 71 -7.71 2.80 4.09
N LEU A 72 -9.02 2.65 3.89
CA LEU A 72 -9.71 3.06 2.67
C LEU A 72 -9.62 4.57 2.44
N GLU A 73 -9.86 5.39 3.47
CA GLU A 73 -9.67 6.85 3.40
C GLU A 73 -8.25 7.21 2.94
N THR A 74 -7.24 6.58 3.56
CA THR A 74 -5.83 6.82 3.24
C THR A 74 -5.49 6.39 1.82
N LEU A 75 -5.98 5.22 1.37
CA LEU A 75 -5.72 4.71 0.02
C LEU A 75 -6.41 5.58 -1.05
N GLN A 76 -7.60 6.13 -0.76
CA GLN A 76 -8.27 7.09 -1.65
C GLN A 76 -7.49 8.39 -1.79
N GLN A 77 -6.88 8.88 -0.71
CA GLN A 77 -6.00 10.06 -0.79
C GLN A 77 -4.74 9.75 -1.60
N LEU A 78 -4.10 8.60 -1.36
CA LEU A 78 -2.97 8.14 -2.16
C LEU A 78 -3.29 8.03 -3.64
N LYS A 79 -4.48 7.52 -4.00
CA LYS A 79 -4.92 7.45 -5.40
C LYS A 79 -4.84 8.81 -6.09
N LYS A 80 -5.34 9.86 -5.43
CA LYS A 80 -5.28 11.25 -5.93
C LYS A 80 -3.83 11.74 -6.04
N ASP A 81 -3.02 11.48 -5.03
CA ASP A 81 -1.64 11.95 -4.99
C ASP A 81 -0.74 11.26 -6.03
N TYR A 82 -1.06 10.00 -6.37
CA TYR A 82 -0.45 9.27 -7.48
C TYR A 82 -0.99 9.67 -8.86
N LYS A 83 -2.04 10.50 -8.91
CA LYS A 83 -2.73 10.91 -10.14
C LYS A 83 -3.35 9.73 -10.91
N LEU A 84 -3.96 8.80 -10.16
CA LEU A 84 -4.60 7.57 -10.66
C LEU A 84 -6.13 7.60 -10.56
#